data_AF-A0A7Y2ND25-F1
#
_entry.id   AF-A0A7Y2ND25-F1
#
_cell.length_a   1.000
_cell.length_b   1.000
_cell.length_c   1.000
_cell.angle_alpha   90.00
_cell.angle_beta   90.00
_cell.angle_gamma   90.00
#
_symmetry.space_group_name_H-M   'P 1'
#
loop_
_entity.id
_entity.type
_entity.pdbx_description
1 polymer ?
#
loop_
_entity_poly.entity_id
_entity_poly.type
_entity_poly.pdbx_seq_one_letter_code
_entity_poly.pdbx_strand_id
1 'polypeptide(L)'
;MDITASSVARKQFTKRQRGYDTKEVAAYLDTVGSVMAGYERDLNQLAAKIEKLQEQLVGARQAEEAVKLTIIAASQAKEEMLTKAQHEADRMVEAAVNDAAAVRADAETVEAKVKELMAGAHVRADDIIKAADEQYEARLAEAEVDAKQRVDVARREALALLDETRIDAESLINVAIEEESELQERLIAVRLALDLVEGPLRKVASGALDELGKLRDLLPEPSDAEPSDARLSSAKSADSTSVIAEISPDPFAAAVDQQASLLEVRRDFEIVGDRSPIFAENALQPVTAAPADSSSTDAEDLMNLAYSSESDVTA
;
A
#
# COMPACT_ATOMS: atom_id res chain seq x y z
N MET A 1 110.01 3.39 42.38
CA MET A 1 110.24 4.12 43.64
C MET A 1 111.38 3.44 44.36
N ASP A 2 112.51 4.13 44.55
CA ASP A 2 113.74 3.53 45.11
C ASP A 2 113.77 3.49 46.65
N ILE A 3 112.71 3.96 47.32
CA ILE A 3 112.58 3.99 48.78
C ILE A 3 111.11 3.67 49.14
N THR A 4 110.90 2.57 49.88
CA THR A 4 109.62 2.16 50.50
C THR A 4 109.63 2.43 51.99
N ALA A 5 108.46 2.56 52.64
CA ALA A 5 108.37 2.73 54.10
C ALA A 5 109.19 1.67 54.87
N SER A 6 109.13 0.42 54.40
CA SER A 6 109.88 -0.73 54.90
C SER A 6 111.40 -0.64 54.71
N SER A 7 111.86 0.10 53.70
CA SER A 7 113.27 0.31 53.40
C SER A 7 113.88 1.45 54.24
N VAL A 8 113.07 2.45 54.61
CA VAL A 8 113.48 3.56 55.48
C VAL A 8 113.68 3.08 56.91
N ALA A 9 112.74 2.28 57.44
CA ALA A 9 112.81 1.73 58.79
C ALA A 9 113.99 0.75 59.00
N ARG A 10 114.47 0.11 57.92
CA ARG A 10 115.61 -0.83 57.96
C ARG A 10 116.94 -0.22 57.54
N LYS A 11 116.99 1.09 57.24
CA LYS A 11 118.20 1.75 56.76
C LYS A 11 119.21 1.91 57.90
N GLN A 12 120.42 1.38 57.70
CA GLN A 12 121.54 1.55 58.63
C GLN A 12 122.54 2.57 58.08
N PHE A 13 123.06 3.44 58.95
CA PHE A 13 124.07 4.44 58.62
C PHE A 13 125.42 4.12 59.30
N THR A 14 126.53 4.40 58.62
CA THR A 14 127.88 4.26 59.18
C THR A 14 128.19 5.35 60.20
N LYS A 15 128.69 4.99 61.39
CA LYS A 15 129.06 5.95 62.45
C LYS A 15 130.37 6.70 62.13
N ARG A 16 130.41 8.01 62.33
CA ARG A 16 131.62 8.87 62.19
C ARG A 16 131.79 9.77 63.42
N GLN A 17 133.02 10.19 63.72
CA GLN A 17 133.42 10.86 64.97
C GLN A 17 132.74 12.23 65.23
N ARG A 18 132.12 12.84 64.21
CA ARG A 18 131.24 14.02 64.31
C ARG A 18 129.95 13.77 63.51
N GLY A 19 129.11 12.87 64.00
CA GLY A 19 127.85 12.48 63.37
C GLY A 19 126.61 12.94 64.13
N TYR A 20 125.44 12.81 63.50
CA TYR A 20 124.13 13.01 64.13
C TYR A 20 123.90 11.98 65.26
N ASP A 21 123.07 12.33 66.25
CA ASP A 21 122.70 11.40 67.32
C ASP A 21 121.89 10.23 66.74
N THR A 22 122.43 9.03 66.89
CA THR A 22 121.82 7.79 66.43
C THR A 22 120.42 7.54 67.00
N LYS A 23 120.14 8.00 68.23
CA LYS A 23 118.81 7.81 68.85
C LYS A 23 117.77 8.75 68.24
N GLU A 24 118.14 10.00 68.03
CA GLU A 24 117.29 11.01 67.40
C GLU A 24 117.00 10.67 65.94
N VAL A 25 118.02 10.25 65.18
CA VAL A 25 117.86 9.81 63.78
C VAL A 25 116.97 8.57 63.68
N ALA A 26 117.09 7.61 64.60
CA ALA A 26 116.23 6.43 64.63
C ALA A 26 114.76 6.81 64.89
N ALA A 27 114.48 7.65 65.89
CA ALA A 27 113.13 8.14 66.17
C ALA A 27 112.53 8.94 64.99
N TYR A 28 113.37 9.71 64.29
CA TYR A 28 112.96 10.40 63.07
C TYR A 28 112.64 9.43 61.93
N LEU A 29 113.48 8.41 61.68
CA LEU A 29 113.23 7.39 60.66
C LEU A 29 111.97 6.57 60.94
N ASP A 30 111.65 6.27 62.20
CA ASP A 30 110.40 5.61 62.59
C ASP A 30 109.18 6.49 62.28
N THR A 31 109.28 7.78 62.56
CA THR A 31 108.24 8.77 62.24
C THR A 31 108.04 8.89 60.72
N VAL A 32 109.13 9.03 59.96
CA VAL A 32 109.09 9.07 58.49
C VAL A 32 108.54 7.78 57.91
N GLY A 33 108.96 6.62 58.43
CA GLY A 33 108.46 5.30 58.02
C GLY A 33 106.95 5.15 58.28
N SER A 34 106.47 5.61 59.43
CA SER A 34 105.04 5.61 59.77
C SER A 34 104.22 6.50 58.84
N VAL A 35 104.68 7.73 58.57
CA VAL A 35 104.03 8.67 57.64
C VAL A 35 104.03 8.12 56.22
N MET A 36 105.14 7.54 55.74
CA MET A 36 105.20 6.88 54.42
C MET A 36 104.25 5.70 54.33
N ALA A 37 104.14 4.86 55.36
CA ALA A 37 103.17 3.77 55.39
C ALA A 37 101.72 4.29 55.38
N GLY A 38 101.45 5.44 56.01
CA GLY A 38 100.18 6.15 55.89
C GLY A 38 99.88 6.56 54.44
N TYR A 39 100.83 7.23 53.79
CA TYR A 39 100.69 7.62 52.38
C TYR A 39 100.52 6.43 51.44
N GLU A 40 101.24 5.32 51.65
CA GLU A 40 101.08 4.09 50.86
C GLU A 40 99.66 3.49 51.03
N ARG A 41 99.09 3.51 52.24
CA ARG A 41 97.70 3.08 52.47
C ARG A 41 96.69 4.00 51.78
N ASP A 42 96.86 5.31 51.92
CA ASP A 42 95.97 6.29 51.30
C ASP A 42 96.03 6.19 49.77
N LEU A 43 97.22 6.04 49.19
CA LEU A 43 97.38 5.81 47.75
C LEU A 43 96.63 4.57 47.28
N ASN A 44 96.75 3.44 48.00
CA ASN A 44 96.04 2.22 47.66
C ASN A 44 94.52 2.38 47.79
N GLN A 45 94.05 3.07 48.83
CA GLN A 45 92.62 3.35 49.01
C GLN A 45 92.07 4.28 47.91
N LEU A 46 92.80 5.34 47.55
CA LEU A 46 92.41 6.23 46.48
C LEU A 46 92.44 5.52 45.12
N ALA A 47 93.44 4.68 44.86
CA ALA A 47 93.52 3.89 43.64
C ALA A 47 92.32 2.94 43.49
N ALA A 48 91.99 2.19 44.55
CA ALA A 48 90.81 1.31 44.57
C ALA A 48 89.49 2.10 44.38
N LYS A 49 89.41 3.31 44.93
CA LYS A 49 88.24 4.20 44.73
C LYS A 49 88.16 4.71 43.30
N ILE A 50 89.29 5.07 42.68
CA ILE A 50 89.33 5.49 41.27
C ILE A 50 88.89 4.36 40.37
N GLU A 51 89.40 3.14 40.57
CA GLU A 51 89.02 1.95 39.80
C GLU A 51 87.51 1.68 39.91
N LYS A 52 86.96 1.67 41.13
CA LYS A 52 85.52 1.50 41.34
C LYS A 52 84.68 2.60 40.66
N LEU A 53 85.11 3.86 40.74
CA LEU A 53 84.41 4.98 40.09
C LEU A 53 84.51 4.89 38.57
N GLN A 54 85.62 4.41 38.03
CA GLN A 54 85.80 4.18 36.60
C GLN A 54 84.87 3.06 36.11
N GLU A 55 84.76 1.95 36.83
CA GLU A 55 83.81 0.88 36.51
C GLU A 55 82.36 1.37 36.52
N GLN A 56 81.97 2.13 37.56
CA GLN A 56 80.63 2.73 37.65
C GLN A 56 80.34 3.69 36.50
N LEU A 57 81.33 4.49 36.11
CA LEU A 57 81.21 5.43 35.00
C LEU A 57 81.09 4.72 33.65
N VAL A 58 81.80 3.60 33.45
CA VAL A 58 81.65 2.75 32.26
C VAL A 58 80.24 2.14 32.22
N GLY A 59 79.77 1.57 33.34
CA GLY A 59 78.42 1.01 33.43
C GLY A 59 77.31 2.05 33.19
N ALA A 60 77.47 3.25 33.75
CA ALA A 60 76.53 4.36 33.53
C ALA A 60 76.49 4.79 32.06
N ARG A 61 77.64 4.86 31.38
CA ARG A 61 77.71 5.19 29.94
C ARG A 61 77.05 4.14 29.07
N GLN A 62 77.25 2.85 29.37
CA GLN A 62 76.59 1.76 28.65
C GLN A 62 75.06 1.79 28.83
N ALA A 63 74.60 2.07 30.05
CA ALA A 63 73.17 2.23 30.32
C ALA A 63 72.60 3.46 29.58
N GLU A 64 73.31 4.58 29.55
CA GLU A 64 72.92 5.77 28.80
C GLU A 64 72.82 5.49 27.29
N GLU A 65 73.78 4.75 26.73
CA GLU A 65 73.77 4.35 25.32
C GLU A 65 72.59 3.42 25.00
N ALA A 66 72.31 2.44 25.84
CA ALA A 66 71.15 1.56 25.69
C ALA A 66 69.82 2.33 25.74
N VAL A 67 69.69 3.30 26.65
CA VAL A 67 68.51 4.18 26.73
C VAL A 67 68.39 5.04 25.47
N LYS A 68 69.49 5.61 24.96
CA LYS A 68 69.48 6.39 23.71
C LYS A 68 69.03 5.55 22.53
N LEU A 69 69.57 4.34 22.38
CA LEU A 69 69.16 3.41 21.32
C LEU A 69 67.67 3.06 21.44
N THR A 70 67.18 2.85 22.66
CA THR A 70 65.76 2.55 22.90
C THR A 70 64.86 3.73 22.53
N ILE A 71 65.24 4.96 22.87
CA ILE A 71 64.48 6.17 22.50
C ILE A 71 64.44 6.36 20.98
N ILE A 72 65.55 6.12 20.29
CA ILE A 72 65.62 6.21 18.83
C ILE A 72 64.71 5.14 18.21
N ALA A 73 64.82 3.89 18.66
CA ALA A 73 63.97 2.79 18.19
C ALA A 73 62.48 3.06 18.45
N ALA A 74 62.12 3.57 19.63
CA ALA A 74 60.74 3.95 19.95
C ALA A 74 60.22 5.09 19.07
N SER A 75 61.08 6.06 18.75
CA SER A 75 60.73 7.18 17.87
C SER A 75 60.51 6.72 16.42
N GLN A 76 61.39 5.84 15.92
CA GLN A 76 61.24 5.22 14.60
C GLN A 76 59.97 4.37 14.52
N ALA A 77 59.72 3.52 15.52
CA ALA A 77 58.50 2.72 15.59
C ALA A 77 57.24 3.60 15.62
N LYS A 78 57.27 4.71 16.35
CA LYS A 78 56.17 5.69 16.36
C LYS A 78 55.95 6.30 14.97
N GLU A 79 57.00 6.74 14.28
CA GLU A 79 56.90 7.31 12.93
C GLU A 79 56.37 6.29 11.92
N GLU A 80 56.83 5.04 11.98
CA GLU A 80 56.32 3.95 11.16
C GLU A 80 54.83 3.65 11.45
N MET A 81 54.42 3.67 12.71
CA MET A 81 53.01 3.49 13.06
C MET A 81 52.14 4.64 12.55
N LEU A 82 52.60 5.89 12.67
CA LEU A 82 51.88 7.06 12.16
C LEU A 82 51.74 7.03 10.64
N THR A 83 52.81 6.71 9.91
CA THR A 83 52.77 6.61 8.44
C THR A 83 51.87 5.48 7.97
N LYS A 84 51.92 4.31 8.63
CA LYS A 84 50.99 3.20 8.35
C LYS A 84 49.53 3.58 8.62
N ALA A 85 49.26 4.23 9.75
CA ALA A 85 47.91 4.67 10.09
C ALA A 85 47.37 5.72 9.10
N GLN A 86 48.22 6.65 8.66
CA GLN A 86 47.87 7.63 7.62
C GLN A 86 47.54 6.94 6.29
N HIS A 87 48.41 6.05 5.82
CA HIS A 87 48.15 5.31 4.59
C HIS A 87 46.88 4.46 4.65
N GLU A 88 46.62 3.82 5.79
CA GLU A 88 45.39 3.02 5.95
C GLU A 88 44.14 3.91 6.01
N ALA A 89 44.22 5.07 6.67
CA ALA A 89 43.14 6.04 6.66
C ALA A 89 42.85 6.56 5.24
N ASP A 90 43.88 6.89 4.48
CA ASP A 90 43.75 7.33 3.08
C ASP A 90 43.10 6.25 2.22
N ARG A 91 43.54 4.99 2.34
CA ARG A 91 42.92 3.85 1.64
C ARG A 91 41.46 3.66 2.03
N MET A 92 41.13 3.79 3.31
CA MET A 92 39.77 3.63 3.80
C MET A 92 38.85 4.73 3.24
N VAL A 93 39.34 5.97 3.17
CA VAL A 93 38.61 7.08 2.54
C VAL A 93 38.44 6.85 1.05
N GLU A 94 39.50 6.42 0.34
CA GLU A 94 39.43 6.12 -1.09
C GLU A 94 38.44 4.98 -1.38
N ALA A 95 38.48 3.90 -0.61
CA ALA A 95 37.53 2.80 -0.70
C ALA A 95 36.08 3.28 -0.47
N ALA A 96 35.84 4.06 0.59
CA ALA A 96 34.51 4.59 0.87
C ALA A 96 33.99 5.52 -0.23
N VAL A 97 34.86 6.32 -0.86
CA VAL A 97 34.51 7.18 -2.00
C VAL A 97 34.15 6.32 -3.22
N ASN A 98 34.93 5.29 -3.52
CA ASN A 98 34.67 4.39 -4.64
C ASN A 98 33.36 3.61 -4.43
N ASP A 99 33.11 3.10 -3.22
CA ASP A 99 31.86 2.41 -2.88
C ASP A 99 30.67 3.36 -3.00
N ALA A 100 30.78 4.59 -2.50
CA ALA A 100 29.74 5.60 -2.64
C ALA A 100 29.46 5.97 -4.11
N ALA A 101 30.51 6.02 -4.94
CA ALA A 101 30.37 6.25 -6.38
C ALA A 101 29.66 5.07 -7.08
N ALA A 102 30.01 3.83 -6.73
CA ALA A 102 29.37 2.63 -7.25
C ALA A 102 27.87 2.59 -6.89
N VAL A 103 27.53 2.84 -5.61
CA VAL A 103 26.14 2.89 -5.15
C VAL A 103 25.33 3.97 -5.89
N ARG A 104 25.94 5.14 -6.17
CA ARG A 104 25.28 6.20 -6.95
C ARG A 104 25.03 5.78 -8.39
N ALA A 105 26.03 5.19 -9.05
CA ALA A 105 25.87 4.69 -10.41
C ALA A 105 24.76 3.62 -10.48
N ASP A 106 24.74 2.69 -9.52
CA ASP A 106 23.68 1.69 -9.42
C ASP A 106 22.30 2.34 -9.22
N ALA A 107 22.20 3.32 -8.31
CA ALA A 107 20.96 4.05 -8.07
C ALA A 107 20.46 4.78 -9.34
N GLU A 108 21.35 5.40 -10.11
CA GLU A 108 21.02 6.05 -11.39
C GLU A 108 20.50 5.04 -12.41
N THR A 109 21.11 3.84 -12.50
CA THR A 109 20.63 2.79 -13.42
C THR A 109 19.26 2.25 -13.00
N VAL A 110 19.01 2.13 -11.70
CA VAL A 110 17.70 1.72 -11.17
C VAL A 110 16.66 2.79 -11.46
N GLU A 111 16.99 4.07 -11.23
CA GLU A 111 16.09 5.18 -11.52
C GLU A 111 15.73 5.24 -13.01
N ALA A 112 16.71 5.05 -13.91
CA ALA A 112 16.47 4.98 -15.34
C ALA A 112 15.53 3.82 -15.72
N LYS A 113 15.74 2.63 -15.16
CA LYS A 113 14.85 1.46 -15.37
C LYS A 113 13.45 1.71 -14.83
N VAL A 114 13.30 2.31 -13.66
CA VAL A 114 12.00 2.65 -13.09
C VAL A 114 11.26 3.64 -13.98
N LYS A 115 11.96 4.67 -14.47
CA LYS A 115 11.38 5.64 -15.43
C LYS A 115 10.92 4.97 -16.71
N GLU A 116 11.72 4.07 -17.28
CA GLU A 116 11.34 3.30 -18.46
C GLU A 116 10.12 2.40 -18.21
N LEU A 117 10.09 1.68 -17.09
CA LEU A 117 8.96 0.83 -16.71
C LEU A 117 7.68 1.65 -16.48
N MET A 118 7.78 2.80 -15.82
CA MET A 118 6.65 3.71 -15.61
C MET A 118 6.12 4.25 -16.94
N ALA A 119 7.00 4.71 -17.84
CA ALA A 119 6.61 5.16 -19.17
C ALA A 119 5.92 4.03 -19.96
N GLY A 120 6.47 2.81 -19.93
CA GLY A 120 5.87 1.65 -20.56
C GLY A 120 4.51 1.27 -19.95
N ALA A 121 4.36 1.39 -18.63
CA ALA A 121 3.10 1.14 -17.95
C ALA A 121 2.03 2.17 -18.32
N HIS A 122 2.39 3.46 -18.44
CA HIS A 122 1.48 4.50 -18.90
C HIS A 122 0.98 4.26 -20.32
N VAL A 123 1.88 3.95 -21.26
CA VAL A 123 1.48 3.64 -22.64
C VAL A 123 0.51 2.45 -22.68
N ARG A 124 0.80 1.38 -21.93
CA ARG A 124 -0.10 0.23 -21.84
C ARG A 124 -1.44 0.58 -21.21
N ALA A 125 -1.45 1.42 -20.18
CA ALA A 125 -2.69 1.89 -19.57
C ALA A 125 -3.54 2.69 -20.57
N ASP A 126 -2.91 3.59 -21.34
CA ASP A 126 -3.60 4.36 -22.38
C ASP A 126 -4.15 3.48 -23.49
N ASP A 127 -3.41 2.45 -23.91
CA ASP A 127 -3.87 1.47 -24.91
C ASP A 127 -5.06 0.66 -24.40
N ILE A 128 -5.06 0.26 -23.12
CA ILE A 128 -6.19 -0.44 -22.49
C ILE A 128 -7.42 0.48 -22.43
N ILE A 129 -7.25 1.75 -22.06
CA ILE A 129 -8.35 2.72 -22.01
C ILE A 129 -8.96 2.88 -23.40
N LYS A 130 -8.13 3.10 -24.43
CA LYS A 130 -8.61 3.23 -25.82
C LYS A 130 -9.35 1.98 -26.30
N ALA A 131 -8.80 0.79 -26.04
CA ALA A 131 -9.45 -0.46 -26.42
C ALA A 131 -10.78 -0.66 -25.68
N ALA A 132 -10.88 -0.24 -24.42
CA ALA A 132 -12.12 -0.28 -23.65
C ALA A 132 -13.16 0.70 -24.21
N ASP A 133 -12.76 1.91 -24.58
CA ASP A 133 -13.64 2.91 -25.19
C ASP A 133 -14.18 2.42 -26.55
N GLU A 134 -13.31 1.85 -27.40
CA GLU A 134 -13.72 1.27 -28.68
C GLU A 134 -14.72 0.12 -28.50
N GLN A 135 -14.50 -0.75 -27.51
CA GLN A 135 -15.43 -1.83 -27.18
C GLN A 135 -16.77 -1.29 -26.64
N TYR A 136 -16.73 -0.23 -25.84
CA TYR A 136 -17.93 0.42 -25.32
C TYR A 136 -18.77 1.02 -26.44
N GLU A 137 -18.15 1.78 -27.34
CA GLU A 137 -18.81 2.38 -28.50
C GLU A 137 -19.39 1.31 -29.44
N ALA A 138 -18.67 0.22 -29.68
CA ALA A 138 -19.17 -0.89 -30.48
C ALA A 138 -20.42 -1.53 -29.86
N ARG A 139 -20.42 -1.77 -28.55
CA ARG A 139 -21.59 -2.31 -27.83
C ARG A 139 -22.76 -1.33 -27.80
N LEU A 140 -22.49 -0.04 -27.68
CA LEU A 140 -23.52 0.99 -27.72
C LEU A 140 -24.19 1.03 -29.10
N ALA A 141 -23.40 0.99 -30.17
CA ALA A 141 -23.91 0.95 -31.54
C ALA A 141 -24.75 -0.31 -31.81
N GLU A 142 -24.30 -1.49 -31.35
CA GLU A 142 -25.06 -2.74 -31.43
C GLU A 142 -26.40 -2.63 -30.67
N ALA A 143 -26.38 -2.14 -29.43
CA ALA A 143 -27.57 -1.96 -28.62
C ALA A 143 -28.57 -0.97 -29.25
N GLU A 144 -28.09 0.10 -29.89
CA GLU A 144 -28.95 1.05 -30.62
C GLU A 144 -29.62 0.41 -31.84
N VAL A 145 -28.90 -0.42 -32.59
CA VAL A 145 -29.45 -1.14 -33.74
C VAL A 145 -30.52 -2.13 -33.28
N ASP A 146 -30.24 -2.91 -32.24
CA ASP A 146 -31.19 -3.84 -31.65
C ASP A 146 -32.44 -3.13 -31.11
N ALA A 147 -32.26 -1.99 -30.43
CA ALA A 147 -33.38 -1.19 -29.93
C ALA A 147 -34.26 -0.69 -31.09
N LYS A 148 -33.65 -0.17 -32.17
CA LYS A 148 -34.38 0.26 -33.37
C LYS A 148 -35.14 -0.89 -34.01
N GLN A 149 -34.51 -2.05 -34.17
CA GLN A 149 -35.18 -3.24 -34.72
C GLN A 149 -36.38 -3.67 -33.86
N ARG A 150 -36.24 -3.67 -32.53
CA ARG A 150 -37.35 -4.00 -31.61
C ARG A 150 -38.51 -3.00 -31.75
N VAL A 151 -38.20 -1.71 -31.87
CA VAL A 151 -39.23 -0.68 -32.10
C VAL A 151 -39.91 -0.87 -33.46
N ASP A 152 -39.17 -1.18 -34.52
CA ASP A 152 -39.73 -1.41 -35.85
C ASP A 152 -40.57 -2.69 -35.94
N VAL A 153 -40.20 -3.74 -35.21
CA VAL A 153 -41.01 -4.96 -35.06
C VAL A 153 -42.31 -4.62 -34.32
N ALA A 154 -42.21 -4.01 -33.14
CA ALA A 154 -43.37 -3.63 -32.34
C ALA A 154 -44.31 -2.68 -33.11
N ARG A 155 -43.77 -1.75 -33.90
CA ARG A 155 -44.56 -0.86 -34.76
C ARG A 155 -45.30 -1.62 -35.84
N ARG A 156 -44.66 -2.60 -36.50
CA ARG A 156 -45.31 -3.43 -37.52
C ARG A 156 -46.42 -4.28 -36.92
N GLU A 157 -46.19 -4.88 -35.77
CA GLU A 157 -47.21 -5.66 -35.04
C GLU A 157 -48.39 -4.78 -34.63
N ALA A 158 -48.14 -3.58 -34.09
CA ALA A 158 -49.20 -2.64 -33.72
C ALA A 158 -50.03 -2.18 -34.93
N LEU A 159 -49.39 -1.94 -36.08
CA LEU A 159 -50.09 -1.60 -37.32
C LEU A 159 -50.93 -2.78 -37.83
N ALA A 160 -50.40 -4.00 -37.78
CA ALA A 160 -51.14 -5.20 -38.19
C ALA A 160 -52.39 -5.42 -37.32
N LEU A 161 -52.29 -5.25 -36.00
CA LEU A 161 -53.44 -5.31 -35.08
C LEU A 161 -54.46 -4.19 -35.37
N LEU A 162 -54.00 -3.00 -35.74
CA LEU A 162 -54.89 -1.89 -36.11
C LEU A 162 -55.64 -2.18 -37.42
N ASP A 163 -54.97 -2.78 -38.40
CA ASP A 163 -55.61 -3.19 -39.66
C ASP A 163 -56.60 -4.34 -39.43
N GLU A 164 -56.26 -5.32 -38.58
CA GLU A 164 -57.17 -6.42 -38.19
C GLU A 164 -58.43 -5.87 -37.49
N THR A 165 -58.25 -5.03 -36.46
CA THR A 165 -59.39 -4.43 -35.75
C THR A 165 -60.23 -3.51 -36.64
N ARG A 166 -59.63 -2.88 -37.64
CA ARG A 166 -60.36 -2.11 -38.66
C ARG A 166 -61.18 -3.01 -39.58
N ILE A 167 -60.61 -4.11 -40.07
CA ILE A 167 -61.34 -5.08 -40.90
C ILE A 167 -62.53 -5.65 -40.11
N ASP A 168 -62.31 -6.01 -38.84
CA ASP A 168 -63.36 -6.49 -37.96
C ASP A 168 -64.46 -5.43 -37.77
N ALA A 169 -64.09 -4.17 -37.52
CA ALA A 169 -65.04 -3.07 -37.39
C ALA A 169 -65.83 -2.82 -38.69
N GLU A 170 -65.18 -2.84 -39.85
CA GLU A 170 -65.84 -2.73 -41.16
C GLU A 170 -66.81 -3.89 -41.40
N SER A 171 -66.46 -5.11 -40.99
CA SER A 171 -67.35 -6.27 -41.06
C SER A 171 -68.60 -6.11 -40.19
N LEU A 172 -68.44 -5.62 -38.94
CA LEU A 172 -69.54 -5.36 -38.03
C LEU A 172 -70.46 -4.25 -38.54
N ILE A 173 -69.89 -3.20 -39.15
CA ILE A 173 -70.66 -2.14 -39.79
C ILE A 173 -71.50 -2.70 -40.94
N ASN A 174 -70.93 -3.55 -41.79
CA ASN A 174 -71.67 -4.16 -42.89
C ASN A 174 -72.82 -5.05 -42.39
N VAL A 175 -72.59 -5.87 -41.35
CA VAL A 175 -73.65 -6.66 -40.70
C VAL A 175 -74.74 -5.75 -40.15
N ALA A 176 -74.38 -4.65 -39.48
CA ALA A 176 -75.35 -3.71 -38.95
C ALA A 176 -76.18 -3.01 -40.06
N ILE A 177 -75.56 -2.69 -41.20
CA ILE A 177 -76.26 -2.13 -42.37
C ILE A 177 -77.22 -3.16 -42.97
N GLU A 178 -76.81 -4.43 -43.10
CA GLU A 178 -77.67 -5.52 -43.57
C GLU A 178 -78.88 -5.70 -42.64
N GLU A 179 -78.66 -5.77 -41.33
CA GLU A 179 -79.73 -5.84 -40.33
C GLU A 179 -80.66 -4.62 -40.39
N GLU A 180 -80.11 -3.41 -40.54
CA GLU A 180 -80.92 -2.20 -40.71
C GLU A 180 -81.78 -2.28 -41.98
N SER A 181 -81.22 -2.75 -43.10
CA SER A 181 -81.97 -2.91 -44.35
C SER A 181 -83.10 -3.92 -44.22
N GLU A 182 -82.86 -5.04 -43.53
CA GLU A 182 -83.89 -6.06 -43.26
C GLU A 182 -84.98 -5.50 -42.35
N LEU A 183 -84.60 -4.74 -41.31
CA LEU A 183 -85.55 -4.04 -40.44
C LEU A 183 -86.36 -3.00 -41.21
N GLN A 184 -85.75 -2.25 -42.15
CA GLN A 184 -86.44 -1.29 -43.00
C GLN A 184 -87.43 -1.99 -43.96
N GLU A 185 -87.05 -3.11 -44.58
CA GLU A 185 -87.94 -3.91 -45.41
C GLU A 185 -89.12 -4.46 -44.60
N ARG A 186 -88.85 -5.03 -43.42
CA ARG A 186 -89.88 -5.48 -42.48
C ARG A 186 -90.80 -4.33 -42.09
N LEU A 187 -90.26 -3.14 -41.85
CA LEU A 187 -91.03 -1.94 -41.50
C LEU A 187 -91.91 -1.46 -42.66
N ILE A 188 -91.41 -1.50 -43.91
CA ILE A 188 -92.21 -1.24 -45.11
C ILE A 188 -93.33 -2.27 -45.24
N ALA A 189 -93.03 -3.56 -45.05
CA ALA A 189 -94.03 -4.63 -45.10
C ALA A 189 -95.11 -4.46 -44.03
N VAL A 190 -94.73 -4.11 -42.80
CA VAL A 190 -95.66 -3.79 -41.72
C VAL A 190 -96.50 -2.55 -42.06
N ARG A 191 -95.92 -1.49 -42.59
CA ARG A 191 -96.67 -0.30 -43.05
C ARG A 191 -97.67 -0.65 -44.15
N LEU A 192 -97.27 -1.45 -45.14
CA LEU A 192 -98.15 -1.87 -46.22
C LEU A 192 -99.30 -2.74 -45.70
N ALA A 193 -99.02 -3.64 -44.74
CA ALA A 193 -100.04 -4.42 -44.05
C ALA A 193 -100.97 -3.54 -43.21
N LEU A 194 -100.42 -2.51 -42.54
CA LEU A 194 -101.20 -1.52 -41.80
C LEU A 194 -102.13 -0.76 -42.75
N ASP A 195 -101.65 -0.27 -43.89
CA ASP A 195 -102.46 0.41 -44.92
C ASP A 195 -103.56 -0.52 -45.47
N LEU A 196 -103.26 -1.81 -45.63
CA LEU A 196 -104.21 -2.83 -46.08
C LEU A 196 -105.31 -3.10 -45.05
N VAL A 197 -105.05 -2.86 -43.77
CA VAL A 197 -106.00 -3.02 -42.66
C VAL A 197 -106.72 -1.70 -42.34
N GLU A 198 -106.02 -0.56 -42.45
CA GLU A 198 -106.58 0.79 -42.31
C GLU A 198 -107.57 1.12 -43.41
N GLY A 199 -107.35 0.69 -44.66
CA GLY A 199 -108.31 0.92 -45.75
C GLY A 199 -109.71 0.33 -45.46
N PRO A 200 -109.80 -0.97 -45.10
CA PRO A 200 -111.02 -1.61 -44.63
C PRO A 200 -111.53 -1.01 -43.33
N LEU A 201 -110.68 -0.74 -42.33
CA LEU A 201 -111.11 -0.12 -41.08
C LEU A 201 -111.64 1.29 -41.28
N ARG A 202 -111.09 2.09 -42.20
CA ARG A 202 -111.65 3.39 -42.61
C ARG A 202 -112.97 3.22 -43.33
N LYS A 203 -113.16 2.17 -44.15
CA LYS A 203 -114.45 1.86 -44.78
C LYS A 203 -115.50 1.36 -43.79
N VAL A 204 -115.08 0.58 -42.79
CA VAL A 204 -115.94 0.10 -41.70
C VAL A 204 -116.25 1.25 -40.75
N ALA A 205 -115.28 2.12 -40.44
CA ALA A 205 -115.48 3.32 -39.63
C ALA A 205 -116.30 4.37 -40.39
N SER A 206 -116.12 4.53 -41.70
CA SER A 206 -116.98 5.41 -42.52
C SER A 206 -118.37 4.81 -42.71
N GLY A 207 -118.49 3.48 -42.80
CA GLY A 207 -119.78 2.77 -42.80
C GLY A 207 -120.48 2.84 -41.44
N ALA A 208 -119.73 2.73 -40.34
CA ALA A 208 -120.22 2.94 -38.99
C ALA A 208 -120.50 4.41 -38.69
N LEU A 209 -119.78 5.36 -39.32
CA LEU A 209 -120.06 6.80 -39.28
C LEU A 209 -121.24 7.18 -40.19
N ASP A 210 -121.52 6.44 -41.27
CA ASP A 210 -122.75 6.55 -42.06
C ASP A 210 -123.95 5.93 -41.34
N GLU A 211 -123.76 4.85 -40.57
CA GLU A 211 -124.78 4.31 -39.66
C GLU A 211 -124.97 5.18 -38.41
N LEU A 212 -123.91 5.77 -37.86
CA LEU A 212 -124.00 6.78 -36.79
C LEU A 212 -124.51 8.13 -37.33
N GLY A 213 -124.30 8.44 -38.60
CA GLY A 213 -124.90 9.59 -39.30
C GLY A 213 -126.42 9.46 -39.40
N LYS A 214 -126.94 8.24 -39.58
CA LYS A 214 -128.38 7.93 -39.53
C LYS A 214 -128.97 7.90 -38.11
N LEU A 215 -128.13 7.86 -37.07
CA LEU A 215 -128.52 7.99 -35.66
C LEU A 215 -128.21 9.38 -35.08
N ARG A 216 -127.55 10.27 -35.85
CA ARG A 216 -127.22 11.67 -35.52
C ARG A 216 -128.31 12.66 -35.96
N ASP A 217 -129.49 12.18 -36.34
CA ASP A 217 -130.70 13.02 -36.51
C ASP A 217 -131.62 13.00 -35.27
N LEU A 218 -131.19 12.37 -34.16
CA LEU A 218 -132.02 12.14 -32.97
C LEU A 218 -131.26 12.30 -31.65
N LEU A 219 -130.54 13.41 -31.40
CA LEU A 219 -130.47 14.03 -30.06
C LEU A 219 -129.56 15.29 -30.04
N PRO A 220 -129.80 16.22 -29.09
CA PRO A 220 -129.50 17.64 -29.17
C PRO A 220 -128.05 18.00 -28.82
N GLU A 221 -127.62 19.14 -29.34
CA GLU A 221 -126.37 19.83 -28.95
C GLU A 221 -126.39 20.25 -27.47
N PRO A 222 -125.29 19.99 -26.75
CA PRO A 222 -124.87 20.81 -25.62
C PRO A 222 -123.44 21.32 -25.89
N SER A 223 -123.27 22.64 -25.93
CA SER A 223 -122.91 23.43 -24.75
C SER A 223 -121.43 23.30 -24.42
N ASP A 224 -120.69 24.32 -24.85
CA ASP A 224 -119.31 24.62 -24.47
C ASP A 224 -119.14 24.61 -22.95
N ALA A 225 -118.20 23.78 -22.48
CA ALA A 225 -117.62 23.87 -21.15
C ALA A 225 -116.17 23.37 -21.20
N GLU A 226 -115.24 24.28 -20.90
CA GLU A 226 -113.91 23.96 -20.31
C GLU A 226 -114.10 23.25 -18.93
N PRO A 227 -113.06 22.99 -18.09
CA PRO A 227 -111.61 22.75 -18.28
C PRO A 227 -111.16 21.46 -17.53
N SER A 228 -109.85 21.31 -17.31
CA SER A 228 -109.19 20.77 -16.10
C SER A 228 -108.52 19.39 -16.15
N ASP A 229 -107.20 19.44 -15.97
CA ASP A 229 -106.38 18.69 -15.00
C ASP A 229 -106.83 17.29 -14.55
N ALA A 230 -105.96 16.31 -14.81
CA ALA A 230 -105.45 15.34 -13.83
C ALA A 230 -104.38 14.49 -14.54
N ARG A 231 -103.09 14.59 -14.18
CA ARG A 231 -102.45 13.92 -13.03
C ARG A 231 -102.45 12.39 -13.13
N LEU A 232 -101.29 11.85 -12.69
CA LEU A 232 -101.00 10.46 -12.30
C LEU A 232 -100.58 9.57 -13.49
N SER A 233 -99.51 8.78 -13.42
CA SER A 233 -98.72 8.33 -12.26
C SER A 233 -97.55 7.44 -12.72
N SER A 234 -96.48 7.42 -11.91
CA SER A 234 -95.68 6.25 -11.45
C SER A 234 -95.17 5.24 -12.50
N ALA A 235 -93.91 4.79 -12.52
CA ALA A 235 -93.00 4.37 -11.45
C ALA A 235 -91.57 4.33 -12.08
N LYS A 236 -90.42 4.60 -11.47
CA LYS A 236 -89.86 4.45 -10.11
C LYS A 236 -89.71 3.00 -9.62
N SER A 237 -88.53 2.42 -9.90
CA SER A 237 -87.78 1.48 -9.06
C SER A 237 -86.29 1.74 -9.39
N ALA A 238 -85.41 2.21 -8.49
CA ALA A 238 -84.95 1.56 -7.25
C ALA A 238 -84.50 0.10 -7.54
N ASP A 239 -83.37 -0.42 -7.08
CA ASP A 239 -82.46 0.03 -6.03
C ASP A 239 -81.17 -0.81 -6.13
N SER A 240 -80.15 -0.32 -5.43
CA SER A 240 -79.05 -1.00 -4.71
C SER A 240 -79.06 -2.55 -4.57
N THR A 241 -77.98 -3.30 -4.28
CA THR A 241 -76.78 -3.07 -3.46
C THR A 241 -75.81 -4.28 -3.58
N SER A 242 -74.51 -4.04 -3.44
CA SER A 242 -73.44 -4.87 -2.83
C SER A 242 -73.56 -6.42 -2.77
N VAL A 243 -72.54 -7.12 -3.29
CA VAL A 243 -71.79 -8.18 -2.56
C VAL A 243 -70.34 -8.27 -3.06
N ILE A 244 -69.44 -8.18 -2.09
CA ILE A 244 -67.99 -8.44 -1.95
C ILE A 244 -67.43 -9.66 -2.72
N ALA A 245 -66.25 -9.50 -3.35
CA ALA A 245 -65.04 -10.38 -3.29
C ALA A 245 -64.13 -10.05 -4.50
N GLU A 246 -63.01 -9.35 -4.31
CA GLU A 246 -61.66 -9.93 -4.09
C GLU A 246 -60.98 -10.37 -5.41
N ILE A 247 -59.73 -9.91 -5.60
CA ILE A 247 -58.71 -10.29 -6.61
C ILE A 247 -58.67 -9.46 -7.92
N SER A 248 -57.82 -8.42 -7.93
CA SER A 248 -56.60 -8.34 -8.79
C SER A 248 -56.10 -6.88 -8.92
N PRO A 249 -54.80 -6.59 -8.75
CA PRO A 249 -54.26 -5.24 -8.84
C PRO A 249 -53.99 -4.78 -10.28
N ASP A 250 -53.95 -3.45 -10.43
CA ASP A 250 -53.65 -2.64 -11.63
C ASP A 250 -52.50 -3.14 -12.52
N PRO A 251 -52.66 -3.17 -13.86
CA PRO A 251 -51.55 -3.31 -14.80
C PRO A 251 -50.76 -2.00 -15.01
N PHE A 252 -51.25 -0.84 -14.55
CA PHE A 252 -50.59 0.45 -14.75
C PHE A 252 -49.75 0.94 -13.55
N ALA A 253 -50.00 0.45 -12.33
CA ALA A 253 -49.21 0.82 -11.16
C ALA A 253 -47.87 0.06 -11.08
N ALA A 254 -47.79 -1.16 -11.62
CA ALA A 254 -46.56 -1.96 -11.63
C ALA A 254 -45.49 -1.46 -12.63
N ALA A 255 -45.88 -0.70 -13.65
CA ALA A 255 -44.95 -0.17 -14.65
C ALA A 255 -44.20 1.09 -14.18
N VAL A 256 -44.72 1.81 -13.18
CA VAL A 256 -44.09 3.04 -12.65
C VAL A 256 -43.08 2.72 -11.55
N ASP A 257 -43.30 1.68 -10.75
CA ASP A 257 -42.33 1.23 -9.73
C ASP A 257 -41.10 0.51 -10.31
N GLN A 258 -41.21 -0.17 -11.47
CA GLN A 258 -40.04 -0.75 -12.14
C GLN A 258 -39.07 0.31 -12.70
N GLN A 259 -39.53 1.52 -13.02
CA GLN A 259 -38.64 2.63 -13.42
C GLN A 259 -37.98 3.33 -12.22
N ALA A 260 -38.61 3.33 -11.04
CA ALA A 260 -38.00 3.87 -9.82
C ALA A 260 -36.87 2.97 -9.29
N SER A 261 -37.03 1.64 -9.35
CA SER A 261 -36.00 0.69 -8.89
C SER A 261 -34.73 0.65 -9.75
N LEU A 262 -34.76 1.12 -11.02
CA LEU A 262 -33.57 1.23 -11.87
C LEU A 262 -32.76 2.51 -11.62
N LEU A 263 -33.33 3.51 -10.96
CA LEU A 263 -32.65 4.76 -10.61
C LEU A 263 -32.07 4.77 -9.19
N GLU A 264 -32.55 3.91 -8.29
CA GLU A 264 -31.98 3.79 -6.93
C GLU A 264 -30.77 2.84 -6.84
N VAL A 265 -30.57 1.93 -7.80
CA VAL A 265 -29.35 1.09 -7.88
C VAL A 265 -28.10 1.90 -8.29
N ARG A 266 -28.25 3.18 -8.69
CA ARG A 266 -27.13 4.05 -9.06
C ARG A 266 -26.70 5.04 -7.96
N ARG A 267 -27.21 4.90 -6.73
CA ARG A 267 -26.86 5.79 -5.60
C ARG A 267 -26.04 5.15 -4.48
N ASP A 268 -25.68 3.87 -4.58
CA ASP A 268 -24.81 3.19 -3.61
C ASP A 268 -23.34 3.08 -4.06
N PHE A 269 -22.97 3.75 -5.15
CA PHE A 269 -21.58 3.82 -5.64
C PHE A 269 -20.99 5.22 -5.49
N GLU A 270 -21.08 5.81 -4.31
CA GLU A 270 -20.14 6.87 -3.93
C GLU A 270 -19.98 6.93 -2.40
N ILE A 271 -18.72 6.99 -1.97
CA ILE A 271 -18.21 7.14 -0.60
C ILE A 271 -17.91 5.82 0.17
N VAL A 272 -16.90 5.09 -0.29
CA VAL A 272 -15.86 4.54 0.62
C VAL A 272 -14.50 4.85 -0.01
N GLY A 273 -14.00 6.04 0.29
CA GLY A 273 -12.73 6.54 -0.22
C GLY A 273 -12.07 7.45 0.81
N ASP A 274 -11.97 7.00 2.06
CA ASP A 274 -10.88 7.45 2.93
C ASP A 274 -10.67 6.51 4.13
N ARG A 275 -9.40 6.24 4.45
CA ARG A 275 -8.85 5.57 5.67
C ARG A 275 -9.00 4.04 5.69
N SER A 276 -7.97 3.18 5.71
CA SER A 276 -6.61 3.27 6.27
C SER A 276 -5.81 2.00 5.87
N PRO A 277 -4.47 2.00 6.06
CA PRO A 277 -3.58 0.95 5.54
C PRO A 277 -3.66 -0.36 6.32
N ILE A 278 -3.83 -1.47 5.60
CA ILE A 278 -3.56 -2.82 6.09
C ILE A 278 -2.09 -3.10 5.82
N PHE A 279 -1.20 -2.77 6.75
CA PHE A 279 0.11 -3.42 6.93
C PHE A 279 0.74 -2.90 8.24
N ALA A 280 0.33 -3.47 9.37
CA ALA A 280 1.14 -3.53 10.58
C ALA A 280 0.56 -4.58 11.54
N GLU A 281 1.09 -5.80 11.50
CA GLU A 281 1.26 -6.67 12.68
C GLU A 281 2.03 -7.93 12.27
N ASN A 282 3.36 -7.79 12.13
CA ASN A 282 4.25 -8.91 12.42
C ASN A 282 4.98 -8.55 13.70
N ALA A 283 4.43 -9.09 14.79
CA ALA A 283 4.83 -8.81 16.16
C ALA A 283 6.29 -9.20 16.38
N LEU A 284 7.05 -8.20 16.83
CA LEU A 284 8.28 -8.36 17.58
C LEU A 284 8.02 -9.28 18.77
N GLN A 285 8.59 -10.48 18.76
CA GLN A 285 8.76 -11.26 19.98
C GLN A 285 9.91 -10.65 20.80
N PRO A 286 9.72 -10.40 22.11
CA PRO A 286 10.83 -10.08 23.00
C PRO A 286 11.56 -11.38 23.36
N VAL A 287 12.74 -11.61 22.78
CA VAL A 287 13.63 -12.66 23.26
C VAL A 287 14.27 -12.19 24.56
N THR A 288 13.91 -12.94 25.59
CA THR A 288 14.35 -12.87 26.98
C THR A 288 15.86 -12.94 27.14
N ALA A 289 16.35 -12.18 28.12
CA ALA A 289 17.72 -12.25 28.62
C ALA A 289 18.09 -13.65 29.16
N ALA A 290 19.31 -14.08 28.81
CA ALA A 290 20.31 -14.89 29.53
C ALA A 290 19.88 -16.10 30.40
N PRO A 291 20.65 -17.19 30.36
CA PRO A 291 21.79 -17.26 31.29
C PRO A 291 23.11 -17.75 30.66
N ALA A 292 24.18 -17.43 31.38
CA ALA A 292 25.55 -17.89 31.17
C ALA A 292 25.70 -19.40 31.38
N ASP A 293 26.54 -20.03 30.55
CA ASP A 293 27.36 -21.23 30.81
C ASP A 293 28.37 -21.30 29.63
N SER A 294 29.66 -20.97 29.80
CA SER A 294 30.74 -21.84 30.26
C SER A 294 30.96 -23.11 29.41
N SER A 295 31.84 -23.02 28.39
CA SER A 295 32.85 -24.02 28.01
C SER A 295 33.47 -23.55 26.68
N SER A 296 34.76 -23.17 26.61
CA SER A 296 35.93 -24.05 26.67
C SER A 296 35.94 -25.09 25.55
N THR A 297 36.41 -24.70 24.35
CA THR A 297 37.20 -25.54 23.42
C THR A 297 37.43 -24.78 22.11
N ASP A 298 38.38 -23.83 22.07
CA ASP A 298 38.89 -23.26 20.80
C ASP A 298 40.35 -22.80 20.93
N ALA A 299 41.10 -23.37 21.88
CA ALA A 299 42.51 -23.06 22.12
C ALA A 299 43.46 -24.26 21.96
N GLU A 300 42.98 -25.44 21.54
CA GLU A 300 43.84 -26.63 21.34
C GLU A 300 44.16 -26.97 19.88
N ASP A 301 43.52 -26.33 18.89
CA ASP A 301 43.75 -26.65 17.47
C ASP A 301 44.86 -25.81 16.78
N LEU A 302 45.59 -24.98 17.52
CA LEU A 302 46.76 -24.25 17.00
C LEU A 302 48.11 -24.68 17.59
N MET A 303 48.14 -25.72 18.43
CA MET A 303 49.39 -26.29 18.99
C MET A 303 49.88 -27.56 18.29
N ASN A 304 49.14 -28.13 17.35
CA ASN A 304 49.47 -29.42 16.72
C ASN A 304 50.10 -29.34 15.32
N LEU A 305 50.62 -28.18 14.91
CA LEU A 305 51.34 -28.00 13.63
C LEU A 305 52.86 -27.87 13.77
N ALA A 306 53.44 -28.10 14.95
CA ALA A 306 54.87 -27.93 15.21
C ALA A 306 55.66 -29.22 15.53
N TYR A 307 55.08 -30.42 15.41
CA TYR A 307 55.75 -31.67 15.83
C TYR A 307 55.85 -32.80 14.79
N SER A 308 55.81 -32.48 13.48
CA SER A 308 55.91 -33.52 12.44
C SER A 308 56.99 -33.32 11.38
N SER A 309 58.10 -32.64 11.69
CA SER A 309 59.22 -32.45 10.73
C SER A 309 60.60 -32.86 11.24
N GLU A 310 60.71 -33.89 12.08
CA GLU A 310 61.99 -34.54 12.39
C GLU A 310 61.86 -36.07 12.42
N SER A 311 61.69 -36.67 11.24
CA SER A 311 62.11 -38.05 11.00
C SER A 311 62.20 -38.29 9.50
N ASP A 312 63.32 -37.88 8.89
CA ASP A 312 63.85 -38.55 7.69
C ASP A 312 65.31 -38.12 7.46
N VAL A 313 66.19 -38.75 8.25
CA VAL A 313 67.59 -38.99 7.89
C VAL A 313 67.82 -40.46 8.18
N THR A 314 67.85 -41.30 7.14
CA THR A 314 68.81 -42.40 6.91
C THR A 314 68.38 -43.25 5.71
N ALA A 315 69.03 -43.05 4.56
CA ALA A 315 69.52 -44.08 3.62
C ALA A 315 70.42 -43.40 2.57
#